data_AF-A0A7V4ABW2-F1
#
_entry.id   AF-A0A7V4ABW2-F1
#
_cell.length_a   1.000
_cell.length_b   1.000
_cell.length_c   1.000
_cell.angle_alpha   90.00
_cell.angle_beta   90.00
_cell.angle_gamma   90.00
#
_symmetry.space_group_name_H-M   'P 1'
#
loop_
_entity.id
_entity.type
_entity.pdbx_description
1 polymer ?
#
loop_
_entity_poly.entity_id
_entity_poly.type
_entity_poly.pdbx_seq_one_letter_code
_entity_poly.pdbx_strand_id
1 'polypeptide(L)'
;MSQINNMKILISTWGNPKGWEEVIYYYKGEDRKLKDTSRLIKEKEGIEKTIIVSIDTLFDECALFLSQISYQNIKNLSQSFIQNFCKRESGYNPDKVIISYGVGEFNNSKFIGNAMDFYYSVFKELSFTFVEWLEGNSSTKSIDVYLDISHGINFLPVLTYRALREILQILAYDFELKLIVLNSDTYIRTAKPDVLNINVIEESKILPKMIAYKNPKRCIEPYFGLG
;
A
#
# COMPACT_ATOMS: atom_id res chain seq x y z
N MET A 1 28.80 1.92 20.67
CA MET A 1 27.60 1.19 20.22
C MET A 1 26.97 2.00 19.10
N SER A 2 27.13 1.58 17.85
CA SER A 2 26.39 2.21 16.75
C SER A 2 24.91 1.92 16.96
N GLN A 3 24.07 2.96 17.07
CA GLN A 3 22.63 2.77 16.96
C GLN A 3 22.38 2.05 15.63
N ILE A 4 21.82 0.84 15.71
CA ILE A 4 21.31 0.16 14.53
C ILE A 4 20.20 1.07 14.01
N ASN A 5 20.38 1.62 12.81
CA ASN A 5 19.35 2.45 12.20
C ASN A 5 18.21 1.53 11.78
N ASN A 6 17.04 1.71 12.40
CA ASN A 6 15.84 0.94 12.11
C ASN A 6 14.90 1.81 11.29
N MET A 7 14.70 1.44 10.04
CA MET A 7 13.82 2.17 9.13
C MET A 7 12.36 1.76 9.36
N LYS A 8 11.44 2.72 9.52
CA LYS A 8 10.01 2.41 9.67
C LYS A 8 9.17 2.90 8.51
N ILE A 9 8.43 1.98 7.90
CA ILE A 9 7.63 2.21 6.69
C ILE A 9 6.16 1.89 6.98
N LEU A 10 5.25 2.80 6.63
CA LEU A 10 3.81 2.54 6.60
C LEU A 10 3.35 2.36 5.15
N ILE A 11 2.62 1.30 4.89
CA ILE A 11 1.94 1.03 3.63
C ILE A 11 0.44 0.91 3.95
N SER A 12 -0.39 1.77 3.39
CA SER A 12 -1.84 1.73 3.61
C SER A 12 -2.58 1.39 2.32
N THR A 13 -3.48 0.40 2.36
CA THR A 13 -4.37 0.11 1.21
C THR A 13 -5.64 0.94 1.30
N TRP A 14 -5.99 1.68 0.24
CA TRP A 14 -7.11 2.61 0.24
C TRP A 14 -8.07 2.32 -0.90
N GLY A 15 -9.36 2.18 -0.57
CA GLY A 15 -10.48 2.32 -1.49
C GLY A 15 -10.76 3.80 -1.79
N ASN A 16 -12.05 4.19 -1.78
CA ASN A 16 -12.47 5.56 -2.06
C ASN A 16 -12.61 6.41 -0.78
N PRO A 17 -11.71 7.39 -0.53
CA PRO A 17 -11.77 8.22 0.66
C PRO A 17 -12.89 9.27 0.68
N LYS A 18 -13.59 9.53 -0.44
CA LYS A 18 -14.66 10.55 -0.49
C LYS A 18 -15.77 10.30 0.53
N GLY A 19 -16.07 9.03 0.80
CA GLY A 19 -17.15 8.61 1.69
C GLY A 19 -16.73 8.41 3.15
N TRP A 20 -15.47 8.64 3.52
CA TRP A 20 -15.02 8.41 4.88
C TRP A 20 -15.50 9.52 5.81
N GLU A 21 -16.17 9.11 6.88
CA GLU A 21 -16.66 10.00 7.92
C GLU A 21 -15.59 10.17 9.01
N GLU A 22 -15.66 11.30 9.71
CA GLU A 22 -14.72 11.59 10.79
C GLU A 22 -15.15 10.85 12.06
N VAL A 23 -14.28 9.98 12.57
CA VAL A 23 -14.53 9.11 13.73
C VAL A 23 -13.35 9.13 14.69
N ILE A 24 -13.56 8.70 15.93
CA ILE A 24 -12.47 8.61 16.90
C ILE A 24 -11.77 7.27 16.69
N TYR A 25 -10.49 7.30 16.30
CA TYR A 25 -9.62 6.14 16.28
C TYR A 25 -8.80 6.08 17.56
N TYR A 26 -8.70 4.89 18.15
CA TYR A 26 -7.81 4.61 19.29
C TYR A 26 -6.67 3.71 18.87
N TYR A 27 -5.43 4.11 19.19
CA TYR A 27 -4.23 3.32 18.93
C TYR A 27 -3.15 3.57 19.98
N LYS A 28 -2.68 2.49 20.61
CA LYS A 28 -1.59 2.50 21.60
C LYS A 28 -1.72 3.63 22.64
N GLY A 29 -2.89 3.76 23.27
CA GLY A 29 -3.10 4.72 24.35
C GLY A 29 -3.42 6.15 23.92
N GLU A 30 -3.57 6.44 22.62
CA GLU A 30 -4.05 7.74 22.13
C GLU A 30 -5.29 7.57 21.28
N ASP A 31 -6.24 8.47 21.48
CA ASP A 31 -7.40 8.63 20.64
C ASP A 31 -7.30 9.91 19.80
N ARG A 32 -7.74 9.83 18.54
CA ARG A 32 -7.92 11.03 17.71
C ARG A 32 -9.12 10.91 16.81
N LYS A 33 -9.77 12.05 16.66
CA LYS A 33 -10.83 12.24 15.68
C LYS A 33 -10.22 12.49 14.29
N LEU A 34 -10.38 11.54 13.37
CA LEU A 34 -9.77 11.54 12.03
C LEU A 34 -10.70 10.83 11.03
N LYS A 35 -10.50 11.06 9.72
CA LYS A 35 -11.17 10.29 8.66
C LYS A 35 -10.44 9.02 8.27
N ASP A 36 -9.15 8.95 8.58
CA ASP A 36 -8.29 7.83 8.29
C ASP A 36 -7.29 7.55 9.42
N THR A 37 -6.76 6.33 9.42
CA THR A 37 -5.87 5.78 10.45
C THR A 37 -4.40 6.21 10.31
N SER A 38 -3.98 6.62 9.11
CA SER A 38 -2.57 6.69 8.73
C SER A 38 -1.78 7.72 9.54
N ARG A 39 -2.38 8.88 9.84
CA ARG A 39 -1.74 9.94 10.63
C ARG A 39 -1.42 9.46 12.05
N LEU A 40 -2.40 8.86 12.72
CA LEU A 40 -2.25 8.37 14.10
C LEU A 40 -1.17 7.28 14.16
N ILE A 41 -1.16 6.35 13.21
CA ILE A 41 -0.12 5.33 13.11
C ILE A 41 1.25 5.96 12.84
N LYS A 42 1.34 6.92 11.91
CA LYS A 42 2.59 7.61 11.54
C LYS A 42 3.24 8.25 12.76
N GLU A 43 2.46 9.03 13.50
CA GLU A 43 2.93 9.76 14.68
C GLU A 43 3.27 8.81 15.84
N LYS A 44 2.48 7.75 16.05
CA LYS A 44 2.71 6.80 17.14
C LYS A 44 3.90 5.88 16.96
N GLU A 45 4.13 5.41 15.74
CA GLU A 45 5.25 4.51 15.47
C GLU A 45 6.53 5.24 15.11
N GLY A 46 6.46 6.55 14.83
CA GLY A 46 7.59 7.31 14.30
C GLY A 46 7.92 6.87 12.87
N ILE A 47 6.90 6.75 12.02
CA ILE A 47 7.06 6.29 10.63
C ILE A 47 7.77 7.35 9.79
N GLU A 48 8.88 6.94 9.18
CA GLU A 48 9.70 7.78 8.31
C GLU A 48 9.13 7.85 6.90
N LYS A 49 8.71 6.70 6.35
CA LYS A 49 8.24 6.58 4.97
C LYS A 49 6.82 6.07 4.88
N THR A 50 6.06 6.63 3.94
CA THR A 50 4.63 6.36 3.78
C THR A 50 4.28 6.07 2.32
N ILE A 51 3.63 4.93 2.09
CA ILE A 51 3.10 4.52 0.78
C ILE A 51 1.59 4.35 0.90
N ILE A 52 0.84 4.92 -0.02
CA ILE A 52 -0.59 4.60 -0.18
C ILE A 52 -0.76 3.78 -1.45
N VAL A 53 -1.38 2.62 -1.33
CA VAL A 53 -1.72 1.73 -2.44
C VAL A 53 -3.22 1.83 -2.70
N SER A 54 -3.60 2.22 -3.91
CA SER A 54 -5.00 2.37 -4.31
C SER A 54 -5.21 2.00 -5.78
N ILE A 55 -6.41 2.22 -6.30
CA ILE A 55 -6.86 1.76 -7.62
C ILE A 55 -7.27 2.91 -8.53
N ASP A 56 -7.09 2.70 -9.82
CA ASP A 56 -7.44 3.62 -10.91
C ASP A 56 -8.94 3.89 -11.04
N THR A 57 -9.79 3.01 -10.48
CA THR A 57 -11.24 3.19 -10.46
C THR A 57 -11.69 4.40 -9.65
N LEU A 58 -10.81 4.98 -8.82
CA LEU A 58 -11.06 6.28 -8.18
C LEU A 58 -11.29 7.41 -9.18
N PHE A 59 -10.84 7.24 -10.42
CA PHE A 59 -11.11 8.17 -11.49
C PHE A 59 -12.61 8.40 -11.73
N ASP A 60 -13.50 7.47 -11.36
CA ASP A 60 -14.96 7.67 -11.49
C ASP A 60 -15.44 8.97 -10.82
N GLU A 61 -14.75 9.39 -9.75
CA GLU A 61 -15.02 10.64 -9.03
C GLU A 61 -14.61 11.91 -9.80
N CYS A 62 -13.75 11.76 -10.79
CA CYS A 62 -13.20 12.86 -11.61
C CYS A 62 -13.54 12.72 -13.10
N ALA A 63 -14.31 11.69 -13.48
CA ALA A 63 -14.56 11.33 -14.87
C ALA A 63 -15.25 12.45 -15.68
N LEU A 64 -16.03 13.30 -15.02
CA LEU A 64 -16.79 14.38 -15.65
C LEU A 64 -15.94 15.55 -16.17
N PHE A 65 -14.63 15.58 -15.88
CA PHE A 65 -13.77 16.74 -16.13
C PHE A 65 -12.84 16.61 -17.35
N LEU A 66 -12.89 15.52 -18.12
CA LEU A 66 -11.96 15.28 -19.22
C LEU A 66 -12.60 15.29 -20.60
N SER A 67 -12.01 16.09 -21.50
CA SER A 67 -12.31 16.08 -22.94
C SER A 67 -11.56 14.98 -23.71
N GLN A 68 -10.47 14.45 -23.15
CA GLN A 68 -9.69 13.33 -23.69
C GLN A 68 -9.22 12.40 -22.58
N ILE A 69 -9.52 11.11 -22.73
CA ILE A 69 -9.19 10.07 -21.74
C ILE A 69 -7.94 9.33 -22.20
N SER A 70 -6.87 9.42 -21.40
CA SER A 70 -5.70 8.56 -21.51
C SER A 70 -5.48 7.85 -20.17
N TYR A 71 -4.89 6.66 -20.19
CA TYR A 71 -4.62 5.92 -18.96
C TYR A 71 -3.67 6.69 -18.01
N GLN A 72 -2.72 7.44 -18.58
CA GLN A 72 -1.85 8.29 -17.78
C GLN A 72 -2.63 9.41 -17.07
N ASN A 73 -3.63 10.01 -17.72
CA ASN A 73 -4.48 11.02 -17.09
C ASN A 73 -5.31 10.41 -15.94
N ILE A 74 -5.89 9.23 -16.14
CA ILE A 74 -6.61 8.47 -15.11
C ILE A 74 -5.73 8.25 -13.88
N LYS A 75 -4.49 7.76 -14.09
CA LYS A 75 -3.52 7.51 -13.01
C LYS A 75 -3.15 8.80 -12.28
N ASN A 76 -2.84 9.87 -13.01
CA ASN A 76 -2.43 11.15 -12.45
C ASN A 76 -3.55 11.82 -11.64
N LEU A 77 -4.80 11.75 -12.11
CA LEU A 77 -5.95 12.31 -11.41
C LEU A 77 -6.26 11.53 -10.13
N SER A 78 -6.25 10.20 -10.20
CA SER A 78 -6.45 9.34 -9.03
C SER A 78 -5.36 9.57 -7.98
N GLN A 79 -4.11 9.68 -8.40
CA GLN A 79 -2.98 10.00 -7.52
C GLN A 79 -3.16 11.39 -6.88
N SER A 80 -3.50 12.39 -7.68
CA SER A 80 -3.74 13.76 -7.21
C SER A 80 -4.90 13.82 -6.21
N PHE A 81 -5.96 13.04 -6.44
CA PHE A 81 -7.09 12.92 -5.54
C PHE A 81 -6.67 12.40 -4.16
N ILE A 82 -5.89 11.32 -4.11
CA ILE A 82 -5.34 10.77 -2.84
C ILE A 82 -4.41 11.78 -2.16
N GLN A 83 -3.48 12.38 -2.89
CA GLN A 83 -2.54 13.37 -2.31
C GLN A 83 -3.27 14.57 -1.72
N ASN A 84 -4.29 15.09 -2.44
CA ASN A 84 -5.11 16.20 -1.95
C ASN A 84 -5.95 15.81 -0.73
N PHE A 85 -6.42 14.56 -0.64
CA PHE A 85 -7.08 14.07 0.57
C PHE A 85 -6.10 14.04 1.74
N CYS A 86 -4.92 13.42 1.59
CA CYS A 86 -3.92 13.32 2.66
C CYS A 86 -3.49 14.70 3.19
N LYS A 87 -3.25 15.64 2.29
CA LYS A 87 -2.87 17.01 2.66
C LYS A 87 -3.94 17.74 3.46
N ARG A 88 -5.22 17.55 3.11
CA ARG A 88 -6.34 18.27 3.74
C ARG A 88 -6.81 17.61 5.03
N GLU A 89 -6.92 16.29 5.03
CA GLU A 89 -7.59 15.54 6.10
C GLU A 89 -6.57 14.91 7.06
N SER A 90 -5.49 14.34 6.54
CA SER A 90 -4.46 13.65 7.34
C SER A 90 -3.32 14.58 7.76
N GLY A 91 -3.19 15.75 7.15
CA GLY A 91 -2.17 16.75 7.48
C GLY A 91 -0.73 16.38 7.10
N TYR A 92 -0.55 15.42 6.19
CA TYR A 92 0.76 15.03 5.66
C TYR A 92 0.69 14.67 4.18
N ASN A 93 1.84 14.63 3.50
CA ASN A 93 1.95 14.11 2.14
C ASN A 93 2.61 12.74 2.17
N PRO A 94 2.00 11.71 1.54
CA PRO A 94 2.65 10.41 1.41
C PRO A 94 3.90 10.52 0.52
N ASP A 95 4.95 9.77 0.85
CA ASP A 95 6.18 9.71 0.04
C ASP A 95 5.90 9.10 -1.34
N LYS A 96 4.97 8.14 -1.40
CA LYS A 96 4.55 7.50 -2.65
C LYS A 96 3.06 7.19 -2.64
N VAL A 97 2.41 7.42 -3.77
CA VAL A 97 1.06 6.90 -4.05
C VAL A 97 1.15 5.96 -5.24
N ILE A 98 0.75 4.71 -5.05
CA ILE A 98 0.68 3.68 -6.07
C ILE A 98 -0.78 3.56 -6.50
N ILE A 99 -1.07 4.02 -7.71
CA ILE A 99 -2.35 3.76 -8.37
C ILE A 99 -2.17 2.56 -9.28
N SER A 100 -2.90 1.49 -8.99
CA SER A 100 -2.84 0.22 -9.71
C SER A 100 -4.19 -0.13 -10.35
N TYR A 101 -4.21 -1.22 -11.10
CA TYR A 101 -5.36 -1.63 -11.91
C TYR A 101 -6.52 -2.12 -11.05
N GLY A 102 -7.66 -1.44 -11.10
CA GLY A 102 -8.91 -1.89 -10.53
C GLY A 102 -9.80 -2.60 -11.55
N VAL A 103 -10.84 -3.28 -11.06
CA VAL A 103 -11.85 -3.94 -11.89
C VAL A 103 -13.22 -3.67 -11.29
N GLY A 104 -14.19 -3.31 -12.11
CA GLY A 104 -15.55 -3.04 -11.66
C GLY A 104 -16.35 -2.14 -12.60
N GLU A 105 -17.62 -2.00 -12.29
CA GLU A 105 -18.56 -1.10 -12.96
C GLU A 105 -19.03 -0.05 -11.96
N PHE A 106 -18.94 1.21 -12.37
CA PHE A 106 -19.19 2.39 -11.54
C PHE A 106 -20.17 3.33 -12.27
N ASN A 107 -20.51 4.45 -11.65
CA ASN A 107 -21.56 5.33 -12.15
C ASN A 107 -21.23 5.93 -13.53
N ASN A 108 -19.95 6.30 -13.75
CA ASN A 108 -19.51 7.00 -14.96
C ASN A 108 -18.49 6.19 -15.77
N SER A 109 -18.09 5.01 -15.31
CA SER A 109 -16.96 4.28 -15.87
C SER A 109 -17.05 2.77 -15.64
N LYS A 110 -16.35 2.01 -16.49
CA LYS A 110 -16.23 0.56 -16.38
C LYS A 110 -14.78 0.15 -16.64
N PHE A 111 -14.22 -0.60 -15.70
CA PHE A 111 -12.83 -1.08 -15.73
C PHE A 111 -12.85 -2.59 -15.92
N ILE A 112 -12.33 -3.04 -17.06
CA ILE A 112 -12.32 -4.45 -17.48
C ILE A 112 -10.85 -4.89 -17.58
N GLY A 113 -10.51 -5.95 -16.86
CA GLY A 113 -9.15 -6.48 -16.83
C GLY A 113 -9.04 -7.69 -15.90
N ASN A 114 -7.82 -8.20 -15.72
CA ASN A 114 -7.56 -9.26 -14.76
C ASN A 114 -7.22 -8.64 -13.40
N ALA A 115 -7.92 -9.04 -12.34
CA ALA A 115 -7.62 -8.56 -10.98
C ALA A 115 -6.18 -8.87 -10.54
N MET A 116 -5.52 -9.86 -11.14
CA MET A 116 -4.10 -10.15 -10.90
C MET A 116 -3.15 -9.08 -11.45
N ASP A 117 -3.58 -8.23 -12.38
CA ASP A 117 -2.76 -7.12 -12.87
C ASP A 117 -2.47 -6.13 -11.73
N PHE A 118 -3.40 -5.96 -10.79
CA PHE A 118 -3.18 -5.22 -9.54
C PHE A 118 -1.97 -5.78 -8.78
N TYR A 119 -1.95 -7.09 -8.56
CA TYR A 119 -0.87 -7.76 -7.84
C TYR A 119 0.49 -7.49 -8.49
N TYR A 120 0.62 -7.72 -9.80
CA TYR A 120 1.90 -7.54 -10.50
C TYR A 120 2.34 -6.08 -10.54
N SER A 121 1.41 -5.15 -10.71
CA SER A 121 1.70 -3.73 -10.68
C SER A 121 2.13 -3.25 -9.30
N VAL A 122 1.46 -3.67 -8.23
CA VAL A 122 1.85 -3.33 -6.86
C VAL A 122 3.20 -3.95 -6.51
N PHE A 123 3.42 -5.21 -6.89
CA PHE A 123 4.72 -5.87 -6.70
C PHE A 123 5.85 -5.08 -7.36
N LYS A 124 5.69 -4.70 -8.63
CA LYS A 124 6.67 -3.91 -9.37
C LYS A 124 6.94 -2.56 -8.70
N GLU A 125 5.90 -1.79 -8.41
CA GLU A 125 6.04 -0.43 -7.87
C GLU A 125 6.64 -0.44 -6.46
N LEU A 126 6.22 -1.37 -5.60
CA LEU A 126 6.83 -1.55 -4.28
C LEU A 126 8.30 -1.97 -4.43
N SER A 127 8.63 -2.93 -5.29
CA SER A 127 10.01 -3.39 -5.48
C SER A 127 10.94 -2.23 -5.83
N PHE A 128 10.57 -1.40 -6.81
CA PHE A 128 11.36 -0.22 -7.18
C PHE A 128 11.44 0.81 -6.05
N THR A 129 10.34 1.03 -5.32
CA THR A 129 10.33 1.98 -4.19
C THR A 129 11.27 1.51 -3.07
N PHE A 130 11.27 0.21 -2.73
CA PHE A 130 12.18 -0.35 -1.74
C PHE A 130 13.65 -0.23 -2.20
N VAL A 131 13.95 -0.56 -3.45
CA VAL A 131 15.31 -0.41 -3.99
C VAL A 131 15.78 1.05 -3.91
N GLU A 132 14.97 2.00 -4.38
CA GLU A 132 15.28 3.43 -4.33
C GLU A 132 15.58 3.93 -2.91
N TRP A 133 14.79 3.50 -1.92
CA TRP A 133 14.98 3.92 -0.53
C TRP A 133 16.16 3.24 0.17
N LEU A 134 16.55 2.04 -0.28
CA LEU A 134 17.64 1.28 0.31
C LEU A 134 19.00 1.59 -0.33
N GLU A 135 19.05 1.94 -1.62
CA GLU A 135 20.30 2.25 -2.34
C GLU A 135 21.08 3.45 -1.78
N GLY A 136 20.44 4.32 -0.97
CA GLY A 136 21.08 5.44 -0.29
C GLY A 136 21.44 5.22 1.19
N ASN A 137 21.13 4.06 1.76
CA ASN A 137 21.05 3.86 3.22
C ASN A 137 21.92 2.70 3.73
N SER A 138 23.23 2.74 3.47
CA SER A 138 24.20 1.66 3.78
C SER A 138 24.30 1.27 5.26
N SER A 139 23.78 2.09 6.18
CA SER A 139 23.75 1.82 7.63
C SER A 139 22.47 1.12 8.12
N THR A 140 21.43 1.01 7.28
CA THR A 140 20.17 0.37 7.66
C THR A 140 20.36 -1.14 7.74
N LYS A 141 19.99 -1.71 8.89
CA LYS A 141 20.08 -3.16 9.13
C LYS A 141 18.75 -3.78 9.53
N SER A 142 17.82 -2.96 10.02
CA SER A 142 16.47 -3.39 10.42
C SER A 142 15.44 -2.52 9.72
N ILE A 143 14.32 -3.14 9.29
CA ILE A 143 13.18 -2.43 8.71
C ILE A 143 11.90 -3.00 9.32
N ASP A 144 11.11 -2.12 9.95
CA ASP A 144 9.76 -2.43 10.38
C ASP A 144 8.77 -1.90 9.32
N VAL A 145 7.97 -2.81 8.77
CA VAL A 145 6.93 -2.46 7.79
C VAL A 145 5.56 -2.65 8.41
N TYR A 146 4.80 -1.56 8.46
CA TYR A 146 3.43 -1.51 8.92
C TYR A 146 2.52 -1.55 7.69
N LEU A 147 1.69 -2.59 7.55
CA LEU A 147 0.67 -2.68 6.53
C LEU A 147 -0.69 -2.40 7.15
N ASP A 148 -1.27 -1.26 6.84
CA ASP A 148 -2.60 -0.87 7.29
C ASP A 148 -3.65 -1.19 6.22
N ILE A 149 -4.53 -2.14 6.54
CA ILE A 149 -5.58 -2.61 5.64
C ILE A 149 -6.97 -2.05 5.97
N SER A 150 -7.08 -1.18 6.96
CA SER A 150 -8.34 -0.64 7.50
C SER A 150 -9.27 -0.06 6.43
N HIS A 151 -8.69 0.58 5.43
CA HIS A 151 -9.39 1.29 4.37
C HIS A 151 -9.34 0.58 3.01
N GLY A 152 -8.75 -0.61 2.95
CA GLY A 152 -8.67 -1.41 1.74
C GLY A 152 -10.01 -2.07 1.45
N ILE A 153 -10.36 -2.17 0.16
CA ILE A 153 -11.61 -2.78 -0.28
C ILE A 153 -11.34 -4.02 -1.13
N ASN A 154 -12.26 -4.97 -1.12
CA ASN A 154 -12.23 -6.14 -2.00
C ASN A 154 -10.88 -6.88 -1.96
N PHE A 155 -10.22 -7.02 -3.10
CA PHE A 155 -8.96 -7.75 -3.26
C PHE A 155 -7.71 -6.94 -2.87
N LEU A 156 -7.82 -5.63 -2.60
CA LEU A 156 -6.66 -4.76 -2.36
C LEU A 156 -5.84 -5.26 -1.15
N PRO A 157 -6.41 -5.42 0.07
CA PRO A 157 -5.67 -5.92 1.23
C PRO A 157 -4.91 -7.21 0.95
N VAL A 158 -5.59 -8.19 0.35
CA VAL A 158 -5.05 -9.53 0.13
C VAL A 158 -3.91 -9.51 -0.88
N LEU A 159 -4.09 -8.85 -2.03
CA LEU A 159 -3.08 -8.82 -3.08
C LEU A 159 -1.89 -7.92 -2.71
N THR A 160 -2.11 -6.80 -2.00
CA THR A 160 -1.02 -5.97 -1.49
C THR A 160 -0.23 -6.71 -0.42
N TYR A 161 -0.90 -7.37 0.54
CA TYR A 161 -0.23 -8.20 1.54
C TYR A 161 0.63 -9.28 0.90
N ARG A 162 0.09 -10.00 -0.10
CA ARG A 162 0.84 -11.05 -0.80
C ARG A 162 2.07 -10.48 -1.52
N ALA A 163 1.91 -9.39 -2.27
CA ALA A 163 3.01 -8.76 -3.00
C ALA A 163 4.10 -8.26 -2.05
N LEU A 164 3.69 -7.56 -0.99
CA LEU A 164 4.59 -7.05 0.03
C LEU A 164 5.36 -8.19 0.71
N ARG A 165 4.66 -9.24 1.16
CA ARG A 165 5.29 -10.35 1.88
C ARG A 165 6.33 -11.07 1.04
N GLU A 166 6.10 -11.24 -0.26
CA GLU A 166 7.09 -11.82 -1.17
C GLU A 166 8.33 -10.93 -1.32
N ILE A 167 8.14 -9.61 -1.48
CA ILE A 167 9.26 -8.64 -1.53
C ILE A 167 10.06 -8.68 -0.24
N LEU A 168 9.39 -8.65 0.92
CA LEU A 168 10.07 -8.71 2.22
C LEU A 168 10.82 -10.02 2.41
N GLN A 169 10.30 -11.15 1.94
CA GLN A 169 11.03 -12.43 2.01
C GLN A 169 12.32 -12.45 1.19
N ILE A 170 12.36 -11.71 0.08
CA ILE A 170 13.59 -11.52 -0.71
C ILE A 170 14.55 -10.60 0.03
N LEU A 171 14.06 -9.46 0.54
CA LEU A 171 14.89 -8.50 1.27
C LEU A 171 15.43 -9.05 2.60
N ALA A 172 14.75 -10.02 3.22
CA ALA A 172 15.16 -10.63 4.49
C ALA A 172 16.52 -11.33 4.43
N TYR A 173 17.06 -11.61 3.23
CA TYR A 173 18.44 -12.11 3.07
C TYR A 173 19.49 -11.10 3.55
N ASP A 174 19.22 -9.80 3.41
CA ASP A 174 20.17 -8.72 3.71
C ASP A 174 19.76 -7.85 4.91
N PHE A 175 18.47 -7.86 5.27
CA PHE A 175 17.89 -7.02 6.31
C PHE A 175 17.12 -7.83 7.36
N GLU A 176 17.15 -7.37 8.62
CA GLU A 176 16.21 -7.84 9.63
C GLU A 176 14.85 -7.19 9.41
N LEU A 177 13.83 -7.98 9.11
CA LEU A 177 12.52 -7.48 8.71
C LEU A 177 11.42 -7.91 9.66
N LYS A 178 10.54 -6.96 9.99
CA LYS A 178 9.32 -7.20 10.74
C LYS A 178 8.13 -6.67 9.94
N LEU A 179 7.10 -7.49 9.80
CA LEU A 179 5.81 -7.08 9.24
C LEU A 179 4.79 -6.97 10.37
N ILE A 180 4.14 -5.82 10.46
CA ILE A 180 3.04 -5.55 11.38
C ILE A 180 1.82 -5.22 10.53
N VAL A 181 0.77 -6.03 10.59
CA VAL A 181 -0.48 -5.77 9.86
C VAL A 181 -1.50 -5.19 10.83
N LEU A 182 -2.09 -4.07 10.43
CA LEU A 182 -3.05 -3.29 11.19
C LEU A 182 -4.42 -3.30 10.52
N ASN A 183 -5.48 -3.37 11.30
CA ASN A 183 -6.85 -3.20 10.82
C ASN A 183 -7.72 -2.55 11.90
N SER A 184 -8.48 -1.53 11.54
CA SER A 184 -9.42 -0.89 12.44
C SER A 184 -10.69 -1.71 12.64
N ASP A 185 -11.36 -1.48 13.77
CA ASP A 185 -12.72 -1.93 13.98
C ASP A 185 -13.63 -1.43 12.85
N THR A 186 -14.61 -2.25 12.45
CA THR A 186 -15.48 -1.92 11.33
C THR A 186 -16.35 -0.70 11.64
N TYR A 187 -16.31 0.30 10.76
CA TYR A 187 -17.24 1.42 10.82
C TYR A 187 -18.64 0.98 10.36
N ILE A 188 -19.60 1.01 11.28
CA ILE A 188 -21.01 0.74 10.98
C ILE A 188 -21.81 2.03 11.19
N ARG A 189 -22.23 2.65 10.09
CA ARG A 189 -22.94 3.95 10.10
C ARG A 189 -24.20 3.97 10.96
N THR A 190 -24.90 2.84 11.06
CA THR A 190 -26.13 2.71 11.88
C THR A 190 -25.84 2.56 13.37
N ALA A 191 -24.71 1.96 13.73
CA ALA A 191 -24.31 1.76 15.12
C ALA A 191 -23.59 2.97 15.71
N LYS A 192 -23.00 3.83 14.87
CA LYS A 192 -22.20 5.02 15.25
C LYS A 192 -21.27 4.70 16.43
N PRO A 193 -20.31 3.78 16.26
CA PRO A 193 -19.38 3.45 17.32
C PRO A 193 -18.65 4.72 17.78
N ASP A 194 -18.61 4.94 19.09
CA ASP A 194 -17.96 6.11 19.67
C ASP A 194 -16.45 6.13 19.39
N VAL A 195 -15.83 4.94 19.33
CA VAL A 195 -14.40 4.74 19.10
C VAL A 195 -14.17 3.49 18.24
N LEU A 196 -13.27 3.58 17.26
CA LEU A 196 -12.76 2.45 16.48
C LEU A 196 -11.31 2.15 16.91
N ASN A 197 -11.04 0.95 17.38
CA ASN A 197 -9.68 0.56 17.73
C ASN A 197 -8.89 0.21 16.47
N ILE A 198 -7.64 0.66 16.37
CA ILE A 198 -6.69 0.17 15.37
C ILE A 198 -5.98 -1.05 15.98
N ASN A 199 -6.27 -2.23 15.45
CA ASN A 199 -5.80 -3.49 16.00
C ASN A 199 -4.58 -4.02 15.23
N VAL A 200 -3.60 -4.56 15.95
CA VAL A 200 -2.55 -5.40 15.35
C VAL A 200 -3.13 -6.78 15.11
N ILE A 201 -3.27 -7.17 13.84
CA ILE A 201 -3.84 -8.47 13.46
C ILE A 201 -2.78 -9.50 13.06
N GLU A 202 -1.58 -9.04 12.70
CA GLU A 202 -0.40 -9.87 12.51
C GLU A 202 0.83 -9.11 12.97
N GLU A 203 1.72 -9.79 13.68
CA GLU A 203 3.07 -9.30 13.95
C GLU A 203 4.04 -10.46 13.72
N SER A 204 4.88 -10.36 12.69
CA SER A 204 5.76 -11.45 12.30
C SER A 204 7.15 -10.97 11.90
N LYS A 205 8.17 -11.70 12.36
CA LYS A 205 9.53 -11.58 11.79
C LYS A 205 9.51 -12.27 10.42
N ILE A 206 9.95 -11.56 9.39
CA ILE A 206 10.04 -12.12 8.05
C ILE A 206 11.36 -12.89 7.93
N LEU A 207 11.26 -14.14 7.50
CA LEU A 207 12.40 -15.00 7.23
C LEU A 207 12.72 -15.02 5.73
N PRO A 208 14.00 -15.17 5.36
CA PRO A 208 14.41 -15.30 3.97
C PRO A 208 13.68 -16.44 3.28
N LYS A 209 13.07 -16.15 2.12
CA LYS A 209 12.45 -17.16 1.27
C LYS A 209 12.42 -16.68 -0.17
N MET A 210 12.90 -17.51 -1.09
CA MET A 210 12.67 -17.30 -2.52
C MET A 210 11.62 -18.30 -3.03
N ILE A 211 10.62 -17.78 -3.74
CA ILE A 211 9.65 -18.61 -4.46
C ILE A 211 10.26 -18.91 -5.84
N ALA A 212 10.58 -20.18 -6.09
CA ALA A 212 11.01 -20.61 -7.40
C ALA A 212 9.78 -20.75 -8.32
N TYR A 213 9.66 -19.84 -9.28
CA TYR A 213 8.63 -19.92 -10.31
C TYR A 213 9.08 -20.85 -11.43
N LYS A 214 8.39 -21.99 -11.59
CA LYS A 214 8.63 -22.90 -12.73
C LYS A 214 7.86 -22.36 -13.94
N ASN A 215 8.55 -21.65 -14.84
CA ASN A 215 7.96 -21.27 -16.11
C ASN A 215 7.87 -22.51 -17.03
N PRO A 216 6.68 -22.89 -17.54
CA PRO A 216 6.57 -24.02 -18.47
C PRO A 216 7.29 -23.78 -19.81
N LYS A 217 7.61 -22.52 -20.15
CA LYS A 217 8.49 -22.18 -21.27
C LYS A 217 9.90 -21.93 -20.74
N ARG A 218 10.91 -22.58 -21.34
CA ARG A 218 12.32 -22.23 -21.08
C ARG A 218 12.52 -20.75 -21.41
N CYS A 219 12.91 -19.93 -20.44
CA CYS A 219 13.18 -18.51 -20.66
C CYS A 219 14.41 -18.26 -21.53
N ILE A 220 15.29 -19.26 -21.70
CA ILE A 220 16.52 -19.17 -22.48
C ILE A 220 16.74 -20.55 -23.12
N GLU A 221 16.76 -20.59 -24.45
CA GLU A 221 17.32 -21.72 -25.19
C GLU A 221 18.78 -21.39 -25.51
N PRO A 222 19.73 -22.31 -25.29
CA PRO A 222 21.09 -22.12 -25.78
C PRO A 222 21.05 -21.93 -27.31
N TYR A 223 21.70 -20.88 -27.80
CA TYR A 223 21.91 -20.73 -29.24
C TYR A 223 22.89 -21.81 -29.72
N PHE A 224 22.40 -22.78 -30.50
CA PHE A 224 23.20 -23.86 -31.09
C PHE A 224 23.70 -23.53 -32.51
N GLY A 225 23.95 -22.25 -32.82
CA GLY A 225 24.50 -21.86 -34.13
C GLY A 225 26.02 -21.93 -34.18
N LEU A 226 26.56 -23.14 -34.10
CA LEU A 226 27.89 -23.49 -34.62
C LEU A 226 27.79 -24.94 -35.13
N GLY A 227 27.41 -25.06 -36.40
CA GLY A 227 27.38 -26.29 -37.19
C GLY A 227 27.60 -25.92 -38.65
#